data_AF-A0A9E5N359-F1
#
_entry.id   AF-A0A9E5N359-F1
#
_cell.length_a   1.000
_cell.length_b   1.000
_cell.length_c   1.000
_cell.angle_alpha   90.00
_cell.angle_beta   90.00
_cell.angle_gamma   90.00
#
_symmetry.space_group_name_H-M   'P 1'
#
loop_
_entity.id
_entity.type
_entity.pdbx_description
1 polymer ?
#
loop_
_entity_poly.entity_id
_entity_poly.type
_entity_poly.pdbx_seq_one_letter_code
_entity_poly.pdbx_strand_id
1 'polypeptide(L)' 'MKRRFWIILGAVTVIHGLINLYMGLGDDEVYHWVWSNHLALSYYDHPPMVAYVIWFFTRIFGSSFFTVHLGALLSVT' A
#
# COMPACT_ATOMS: atom_id res chain seq x y z
N MET A 1 -26.93 8.55 -12.66
CA MET A 1 -26.13 7.38 -12.25
C MET A 1 -24.68 7.72 -11.89
N LYS A 2 -23.96 8.53 -12.69
CA LYS A 2 -22.54 8.89 -12.44
C LYS A 2 -22.24 9.53 -11.06
N ARG A 3 -23.12 10.39 -10.53
CA ARG A 3 -22.92 11.02 -9.21
C ARG A 3 -22.89 10.02 -8.04
N ARG A 4 -23.78 9.02 -8.07
CA ARG A 4 -23.84 7.99 -7.02
C ARG A 4 -22.60 7.10 -7.05
N PHE A 5 -22.12 6.77 -8.26
CA PHE A 5 -20.90 6.00 -8.45
C PHE A 5 -19.69 6.66 -7.78
N TRP A 6 -19.43 7.95 -8.07
CA TRP A 6 -18.28 8.66 -7.47
C TRP A 6 -18.38 8.81 -5.95
N ILE A 7 -19.60 8.99 -5.41
CA ILE A 7 -19.82 9.02 -3.96
C ILE A 7 -19.48 7.68 -3.32
N ILE A 8 -19.93 6.58 -3.92
CA ILE A 8 -19.65 5.23 -3.40
C ILE A 8 -18.15 4.93 -3.48
N LEU A 9 -17.52 5.21 -4.62
CA LEU A 9 -16.08 5.01 -4.79
C LEU A 9 -15.29 5.78 -3.72
N GLY A 10 -15.54 7.08 -3.59
CA GLY A 10 -14.88 7.91 -2.58
C GLY A 10 -15.13 7.43 -1.15
N ALA A 11 -16.35 6.99 -0.83
CA ALA A 11 -16.67 6.45 0.49
C ALA A 11 -15.87 5.16 0.79
N VAL A 12 -15.79 4.24 -0.17
CA VAL A 12 -15.01 3.00 -0.02
C VAL A 12 -13.53 3.29 0.18
N THR A 13 -12.96 4.21 -0.60
CA THR A 13 -11.55 4.62 -0.46
C THR A 13 -11.26 5.19 0.91
N VAL A 14 -12.12 6.09 1.41
CA VAL A 14 -11.95 6.70 2.74
C VAL A 14 -12.05 5.65 3.83
N ILE A 15 -13.02 4.74 3.76
CA ILE A 15 -13.18 3.66 4.74
C ILE A 15 -11.95 2.76 4.75
N HIS A 16 -11.45 2.32 3.59
CA HIS A 16 -10.21 1.54 3.52
C HIS A 16 -9.00 2.30 4.07
N GLY A 17 -8.85 3.58 3.75
CA GLY A 17 -7.77 4.41 4.28
C GLY A 17 -7.80 4.49 5.81
N LEU A 18 -8.99 4.68 6.39
CA LEU A 18 -9.17 4.71 7.84
C LEU A 18 -8.84 3.37 8.50
N ILE A 19 -9.21 2.24 7.89
CA ILE A 19 -8.88 0.91 8.41
C ILE A 19 -7.35 0.71 8.44
N ASN A 20 -6.65 1.08 7.36
CA ASN A 20 -5.19 0.94 7.26
C ASN A 20 -4.40 1.83 8.24
N LEU A 21 -5.01 2.87 8.83
CA LEU A 21 -4.37 3.65 9.88
C LEU A 21 -4.20 2.85 11.19
N TYR A 22 -5.06 1.86 11.43
CA TYR A 22 -5.09 1.10 12.67
C TYR A 22 -4.71 -0.37 12.49
N MET A 23 -4.77 -0.90 11.27
CA MET A 23 -4.28 -2.23 10.96
C MET A 23 -2.74 -2.22 10.89
N GLY A 24 -2.13 -3.20 11.56
CA GLY A 24 -0.73 -3.52 11.37
C GLY A 24 -0.49 -4.23 10.03
N LEU A 25 0.76 -4.66 9.82
CA LEU A 25 1.13 -5.44 8.64
C LEU A 25 0.76 -6.91 8.85
N GLY A 26 0.15 -7.52 7.84
CA GLY A 26 0.04 -8.98 7.74
C GLY A 26 1.38 -9.63 7.40
N ASP A 27 1.47 -10.96 7.54
CA ASP A 27 2.73 -11.71 7.34
C ASP A 27 3.38 -11.45 5.96
N ASP A 28 2.58 -11.48 4.89
CA ASP A 28 3.06 -11.21 3.53
C ASP A 28 3.49 -9.74 3.34
N GLU A 29 2.82 -8.80 4.02
CA GLU A 29 3.13 -7.37 3.94
C GLU A 29 4.42 -7.03 4.68
N VAL A 30 4.69 -7.72 5.80
CA VAL A 30 5.98 -7.62 6.51
C VAL A 30 7.11 -8.08 5.58
N TYR A 31 6.90 -9.16 4.82
CA TYR A 31 7.89 -9.66 3.88
C TYR A 31 8.23 -8.64 2.79
N HIS A 32 7.21 -8.04 2.17
CA HIS A 32 7.39 -6.97 1.18
C HIS A 32 7.97 -5.68 1.79
N TRP A 33 7.66 -5.37 3.04
CA TRP A 33 8.30 -4.26 3.75
C TRP A 33 9.79 -4.51 3.96
N VAL A 34 10.22 -5.71 4.36
CA VAL A 34 11.66 -6.04 4.50
C VAL A 34 12.39 -5.89 3.17
N TRP A 35 11.78 -6.35 2.08
CA TRP A 35 12.31 -6.16 0.73
C TRP A 35 12.41 -4.71 0.31
N SER A 36 11.44 -3.87 0.69
CA SER A 36 11.51 -2.43 0.42
C SER A 36 12.73 -1.77 1.07
N ASN A 37 13.23 -2.34 2.19
CA ASN A 37 14.46 -1.89 2.84
C ASN A 37 15.73 -2.44 2.16
N HIS A 38 15.62 -3.49 1.33
CA HIS A 38 16.73 -4.15 0.63
C HIS A 38 16.39 -4.34 -0.85
N LEU A 39 16.25 -3.23 -1.57
CA LEU A 39 15.81 -3.24 -2.97
C LEU A 39 16.70 -4.12 -3.84
N ALA A 40 16.08 -5.10 -4.50
CA ALA A 40 16.69 -5.95 -5.52
C ALA A 40 15.82 -5.98 -6.78
N LEU A 41 16.44 -6.26 -7.93
CA LEU A 41 15.73 -6.34 -9.22
C LEU A 41 14.82 -7.57 -9.35
N SER A 42 14.97 -8.55 -8.48
CA SER A 42 14.07 -9.71 -8.35
C SER A 42 14.22 -10.29 -6.95
N TYR A 43 13.13 -10.81 -6.40
CA TYR A 43 13.15 -11.65 -5.21
C TYR A 43 12.94 -13.10 -5.60
N TYR A 44 13.12 -14.00 -4.63
CA TYR A 44 13.13 -15.45 -4.86
C TYR A 44 11.82 -15.98 -5.45
N ASP A 45 10.71 -15.38 -5.01
CA ASP A 45 9.34 -15.83 -5.21
C ASP A 45 8.47 -14.77 -5.90
N HIS A 46 8.89 -13.50 -5.97
CA HIS A 46 8.09 -12.41 -6.54
C HIS A 46 8.89 -11.35 -7.32
N PRO A 47 8.27 -10.71 -8.33
CA PRO A 47 8.78 -9.51 -8.97
C PRO A 47 8.92 -8.34 -7.98
N PRO A 48 9.82 -7.39 -8.24
CA PRO A 48 10.19 -6.41 -7.22
C PRO A 48 9.19 -5.26 -7.04
N MET A 49 8.20 -5.14 -7.93
CA MET A 49 7.35 -3.95 -8.05
C MET A 49 6.74 -3.49 -6.71
N VAL A 50 6.22 -4.43 -5.90
CA VAL A 50 5.59 -4.12 -4.60
C VAL A 50 6.61 -3.48 -3.65
N ALA A 51 7.82 -4.04 -3.54
CA ALA A 51 8.88 -3.51 -2.70
C ALA A 51 9.33 -2.11 -3.13
N TYR A 52 9.38 -1.84 -4.45
CA TYR A 52 9.72 -0.52 -4.97
C TYR A 52 8.65 0.52 -4.68
N VAL A 53 7.37 0.15 -4.78
CA VAL A 53 6.25 1.03 -4.45
C VAL A 53 6.25 1.37 -2.97
N ILE A 54 6.44 0.37 -2.09
CA ILE A 54 6.55 0.59 -0.65
C ILE A 54 7.76 1.49 -0.35
N TRP A 55 8.91 1.23 -0.96
CA TRP A 55 10.12 2.04 -0.77
C TRP A 55 9.89 3.49 -1.17
N PHE A 56 9.24 3.74 -2.31
CA PHE A 56 8.95 5.08 -2.80
C PHE A 56 8.07 5.86 -1.81
N PHE A 57 6.95 5.28 -1.35
CA PHE A 57 6.06 5.97 -0.42
C PHE A 57 6.67 6.16 0.96
N THR A 58 7.35 5.13 1.49
CA THR A 58 8.02 5.22 2.80
C THR A 58 9.18 6.20 2.80
N ARG A 59 9.84 6.42 1.64
CA ARG A 59 10.89 7.44 1.51
C ARG A 59 10.35 8.87 1.52
N ILE A 60 9.14 9.10 1.01
CA ILE A 60 8.52 10.43 0.92
C ILE A 60 7.77 10.79 2.20
N PHE A 61 6.97 9.86 2.73
CA PHE A 61 6.06 10.11 3.86
C PHE A 61 6.53 9.51 5.18
N GLY A 62 7.68 8.83 5.20
CA GLY A 62 8.21 8.12 6.36
C GLY A 62 7.62 6.71 6.52
N SER A 63 8.26 5.90 7.37
CA SER A 63 7.82 4.53 7.64
C SER A 63 6.68 4.50 8.65
N SER A 64 5.48 4.20 8.18
CA SER A 64 4.30 3.88 8.99
C SER A 64 3.52 2.75 8.30
N PHE A 65 2.65 2.04 9.04
CA PHE A 65 1.80 0.99 8.44
C PHE A 65 0.97 1.55 7.28
N PHE A 66 0.31 2.69 7.52
CA PHE A 66 -0.45 3.39 6.48
C PHE A 66 0.38 3.70 5.23
N THR A 67 1.63 4.14 5.39
CA THR A 67 2.50 4.48 4.25
C THR A 67 2.86 3.23 3.43
N VAL A 68 3.02 2.07 4.07
CA VAL A 68 3.28 0.80 3.38
C VAL A 68 2.06 0.39 2.54
N HIS A 69 0.84 0.60 3.05
CA HIS A 69 -0.40 0.29 2.33
C HIS A 69 -0.80 1.31 1.26
N LEU A 70 -0.17 2.49 1.23
CA LEU A 70 -0.56 3.62 0.39
C LEU A 70 -0.55 3.28 -1.11
N GLY A 71 0.43 2.49 -1.56
CA GLY A 71 0.50 2.01 -2.94
C GLY A 71 -0.67 1.10 -3.32
N ALA A 72 -1.06 0.20 -2.41
CA ALA A 72 -2.22 -0.68 -2.62
C ALA A 72 -3.53 0.12 -2.61
N LEU A 73 -3.66 1.09 -1.70
CA LEU A 73 -4.83 1.96 -1.60
C LEU A 73 -5.09 2.71 -2.92
N LEU A 74 -4.03 3.26 -3.52
CA LEU A 74 -4.11 4.00 -4.78
C LEU A 74 -4.37 3.11 -5.99
N SER A 75 -3.93 1.85 -5.97
CA SER A 75 -4.15 0.91 -7.06
C SER A 75 -5.59 0.39 -7.14
N VAL A 76 -6.31 0.37 -6.03
CA VAL A 76 -7.68 -0.16 -5.95
C VAL A 76 -8.73 0.90 -6.33
N THR A 77 -8.38 2.18 -6.21
CA THR A 77 -9.18 3.34 -6.66
C THR A 77 -9.08 3.63 -8.14
#